data_AF-A0A1V5HWG5-F1
#
_entry.id   AF-A0A1V5HWG5-F1
#
_cell.length_a   1.000
_cell.length_b   1.000
_cell.length_c   1.000
_cell.angle_alpha   90.00
_cell.angle_beta   90.00
_cell.angle_gamma   90.00
#
_symmetry.space_group_name_H-M   'P 1'
#
loop_
_entity.id
_entity.type
_entity.pdbx_description
1 polymer ?
#
loop_
_entity_poly.entity_id
_entity_poly.type
_entity_poly.pdbx_seq_one_letter_code
_entity_poly.pdbx_strand_id
1 'polypeptide(L)'
;MEGKPCACQIPWVPGVRTGHPIYAGTSPVPGYLYTSIPYPAPLCVNCKHCLKPFEGHPLSESCALCKRTVRRSRAKRKRAAAVERFLSVLAEAKKVPCSICSGSFPEECMDLDHRDPSQKGDCGRSNRSLAYGGRQAAERLISKTDVVCSNCHRVRTRDEGHYSVGSPDPGVSRVDSKSMRRTRRRRRAAAQLIAEAKSSPCVDCGGSFPPCAMDFDHLGEKRVAVSSMVRMSSTPAVVMAEIGKCDLVCSNCHRVRTARRSGLDQSVSLVSS
;
A
#
# COMPACT_ATOMS: atom_id res chain seq x y z
N MET A 1 2.16 -40.26 21.47
CA MET A 1 2.36 -39.95 20.03
C MET A 1 3.13 -38.65 19.98
N GLU A 2 4.45 -38.80 19.95
CA GLU A 2 5.41 -37.71 20.11
C GLU A 2 5.68 -37.06 18.75
N GLY A 3 5.67 -35.73 18.75
CA GLY A 3 5.91 -34.91 17.57
C GLY A 3 7.38 -34.90 17.17
N LYS A 4 7.61 -34.80 15.86
CA LYS A 4 8.92 -34.71 15.20
C LYS A 4 9.77 -33.55 15.76
N PRO A 5 11.08 -33.75 16.03
CA PRO A 5 11.97 -32.66 16.41
C PRO A 5 12.39 -31.79 15.21
N CYS A 6 12.65 -30.51 15.49
CA CYS A 6 13.02 -29.48 14.53
C CYS A 6 14.52 -29.51 14.16
N ALA A 7 14.85 -29.00 12.97
CA ALA A 7 16.12 -29.11 12.27
C ALA A 7 17.28 -28.27 12.83
N CYS A 8 17.61 -28.40 14.12
CA CYS A 8 18.79 -27.77 14.73
C CYS A 8 19.79 -28.75 15.35
N GLN A 9 19.61 -30.06 15.15
CA GLN A 9 20.60 -31.07 15.54
C GLN A 9 21.52 -31.38 14.35
N ILE A 10 22.56 -30.58 14.18
CA ILE A 10 23.79 -31.05 13.54
C ILE A 10 24.89 -30.95 14.60
N PRO A 11 25.49 -32.08 15.03
CA PRO A 11 26.59 -32.04 15.98
C PRO A 11 27.85 -31.45 15.32
N TRP A 12 28.46 -30.50 16.01
CA TRP A 12 29.74 -29.90 15.65
C TRP A 12 30.86 -30.95 15.78
N VAL A 13 31.59 -31.20 14.68
CA VAL A 13 32.77 -32.08 14.66
C VAL A 13 34.02 -31.20 14.80
N PRO A 14 34.92 -31.43 15.78
CA PRO A 14 36.15 -30.65 15.90
C PRO A 14 37.23 -31.16 14.95
N GLY A 15 37.74 -30.27 14.13
CA GLY A 15 39.05 -30.39 13.47
C GLY A 15 38.97 -30.56 11.96
N VAL A 16 39.32 -29.52 11.20
CA VAL A 16 40.52 -29.41 10.35
C VAL A 16 40.70 -27.92 9.99
N ARG A 17 41.97 -27.51 9.91
CA ARG A 17 42.55 -26.16 9.85
C ARG A 17 42.37 -25.48 8.49
N THR A 18 42.36 -24.15 8.50
CA THR A 18 43.22 -23.19 7.74
C THR A 18 42.73 -21.79 8.13
N GLY A 19 43.47 -20.83 8.66
CA GLY A 19 44.90 -20.59 8.78
C GLY A 19 45.08 -19.10 8.48
N HIS A 20 45.40 -18.26 9.46
CA HIS A 20 45.94 -16.90 9.28
C HIS A 20 46.87 -16.53 10.45
N PRO A 21 47.90 -15.71 10.17
CA PRO A 21 49.21 -15.86 10.78
C PRO A 21 49.36 -15.20 12.16
N ILE A 22 50.26 -15.82 12.91
CA ILE A 22 50.67 -15.53 14.27
C ILE A 22 51.70 -14.40 14.22
N TYR A 23 51.43 -13.26 14.86
CA TYR A 23 52.51 -12.35 15.28
C TYR A 23 52.93 -12.76 16.70
N ALA A 24 54.12 -13.34 16.78
CA ALA A 24 54.81 -13.65 18.02
C ALA A 24 55.39 -12.35 18.60
N GLY A 25 55.00 -12.02 19.83
CA GLY A 25 55.56 -10.95 20.62
C GLY A 25 55.60 -11.37 22.08
N THR A 26 56.75 -11.88 22.50
CA THR A 26 57.08 -12.34 23.84
C THR A 26 57.32 -11.16 24.79
N SER A 27 56.60 -11.12 25.91
CA SER A 27 57.11 -10.56 27.17
C SER A 27 56.37 -11.18 28.36
N PRO A 28 57.09 -11.73 29.36
CA PRO A 28 56.48 -12.27 30.57
C PRO A 28 56.24 -11.13 31.55
N VAL A 29 54.98 -10.71 31.72
CA VAL A 29 54.60 -9.86 32.86
C VAL A 29 54.37 -10.75 34.09
N PRO A 30 55.00 -10.43 35.24
CA PRO A 30 54.96 -11.26 36.44
C PRO A 30 53.62 -11.15 37.17
N GLY A 31 53.14 -12.30 37.64
CA GLY A 31 52.35 -12.44 38.86
C GLY A 31 51.13 -11.51 39.02
N TYR A 32 50.08 -11.70 38.23
CA TYR A 32 48.75 -11.31 38.67
C TYR A 32 48.16 -12.49 39.45
N LEU A 33 48.15 -12.37 40.79
CA LEU A 33 47.22 -13.10 41.62
C LEU A 33 45.82 -12.89 41.05
N TYR A 34 45.15 -13.98 40.71
CA TYR A 34 43.77 -13.99 40.27
C TYR A 34 42.90 -13.62 41.47
N THR A 35 42.79 -12.33 41.78
CA THR A 35 41.75 -11.85 42.69
C THR A 35 40.43 -11.93 41.93
N SER A 36 39.70 -13.01 42.17
CA SER A 36 38.31 -13.18 41.82
C SER A 36 37.49 -12.05 42.48
N ILE A 37 37.34 -10.92 41.80
CA ILE A 37 36.41 -9.88 42.23
C ILE A 37 35.01 -10.29 41.75
N PRO A 38 34.03 -10.52 42.66
CA PRO A 38 32.66 -10.78 42.29
C PRO A 38 31.98 -9.49 41.80
N TYR A 39 31.72 -9.42 40.49
CA TYR A 39 30.89 -8.40 39.85
C TYR A 39 29.38 -8.59 40.13
N PRO A 40 28.59 -7.49 40.28
CA PRO A 40 27.42 -7.34 39.40
C PRO A 40 27.12 -5.90 38.93
N ALA A 41 26.29 -5.79 37.89
CA ALA A 41 25.76 -4.55 37.28
C ALA A 41 24.30 -4.28 37.64
N PRO A 42 23.81 -3.04 37.45
CA PRO A 42 22.42 -2.71 37.72
C PRO A 42 21.45 -3.26 36.67
N LEU A 43 20.33 -3.77 37.16
CA LEU A 43 19.19 -4.26 36.37
C LEU A 43 18.44 -3.07 35.74
N CYS A 44 18.01 -3.21 34.48
CA CYS A 44 17.06 -2.27 33.88
C CYS A 44 15.68 -2.47 34.53
N VAL A 45 15.15 -1.47 35.25
CA VAL A 45 13.81 -1.57 35.88
C VAL A 45 12.67 -1.84 34.87
N ASN A 46 12.91 -1.54 33.59
CA ASN A 46 11.93 -1.66 32.51
C ASN A 46 12.07 -2.92 31.63
N CYS A 47 13.08 -3.78 31.83
CA CYS A 47 13.14 -5.07 31.14
C CYS A 47 13.99 -6.13 31.85
N LYS A 48 13.57 -7.39 31.76
CA LYS A 48 14.27 -8.55 32.33
C LYS A 48 15.44 -9.08 31.47
N HIS A 49 15.79 -8.38 30.38
CA HIS A 49 16.71 -8.88 29.34
C HIS A 49 18.15 -8.37 29.45
N CYS A 50 18.45 -7.45 30.36
CA CYS A 50 19.80 -6.89 30.51
C CYS A 50 20.56 -7.59 31.65
N LEU A 51 21.71 -8.23 31.35
CA LEU A 51 22.61 -8.83 32.35
C LEU A 51 24.09 -8.39 32.14
N LYS A 52 24.64 -7.63 33.11
CA LYS A 52 26.07 -7.43 33.57
C LYS A 52 27.00 -6.30 32.92
N PRO A 53 28.18 -5.85 33.51
CA PRO A 53 28.50 -4.52 34.16
C PRO A 53 29.66 -3.65 33.62
N PHE A 54 29.69 -2.34 33.97
CA PHE A 54 30.92 -1.51 34.13
C PHE A 54 30.62 -0.26 34.99
N GLU A 55 31.52 0.16 35.90
CA GLU A 55 31.35 1.36 36.76
C GLU A 55 31.96 2.64 36.15
N GLY A 56 31.25 3.76 36.33
CA GLY A 56 31.64 5.10 35.87
C GLY A 56 30.49 5.94 35.29
N HIS A 57 29.31 5.36 35.06
CA HIS A 57 28.17 6.08 34.46
C HIS A 57 26.93 6.11 35.38
N PRO A 58 26.27 7.28 35.52
CA PRO A 58 25.11 7.42 36.39
C PRO A 58 23.96 6.50 35.96
N LEU A 59 23.26 5.96 36.96
CA LEU A 59 22.06 5.13 36.83
C LEU A 59 21.06 5.80 35.88
N SER A 60 20.97 5.31 34.66
CA SER A 60 19.91 5.74 33.76
C SER A 60 18.71 4.83 34.02
N GLU A 61 17.58 5.38 34.46
CA GLU A 61 16.30 4.70 34.80
C GLU A 61 15.75 3.71 33.73
N SER A 62 16.40 3.58 32.57
CA SER A 62 16.04 2.65 31.48
C SER A 62 17.24 2.35 30.59
N CYS A 63 17.43 1.09 30.18
CA CYS A 63 18.49 0.72 29.25
C CYS A 63 18.30 1.31 27.84
N ALA A 64 19.35 1.30 27.01
CA ALA A 64 19.29 1.83 25.65
C ALA A 64 18.21 1.17 24.78
N LEU A 65 17.95 -0.13 24.95
CA LEU A 65 16.87 -0.84 24.23
C LEU A 65 15.48 -0.36 24.68
N CYS A 66 15.21 -0.27 25.98
CA CYS A 66 13.96 0.28 26.51
C CYS A 66 13.74 1.72 26.06
N LYS A 67 14.79 2.55 26.10
CA LYS A 67 14.76 3.93 25.56
C LYS A 67 14.43 3.95 24.06
N ARG A 68 15.02 3.05 23.25
CA ARG A 68 14.69 2.91 21.83
C ARG A 68 13.23 2.48 21.62
N THR A 69 12.71 1.54 22.42
CA THR A 69 11.31 1.09 22.35
C THR A 69 10.34 2.21 22.69
N VAL A 70 10.59 2.96 23.77
CA VAL A 70 9.78 4.14 24.15
C VAL A 70 9.85 5.20 23.04
N ARG A 71 11.03 5.50 22.50
CA ARG A 71 11.19 6.42 21.36
C ARG A 71 10.41 5.96 20.13
N ARG A 72 10.47 4.66 19.77
CA ARG A 72 9.70 4.06 18.66
C ARG A 72 8.19 4.16 18.90
N SER A 73 7.72 3.86 20.11
CA SER A 73 6.30 3.99 20.48
C SER A 73 5.81 5.44 20.44
N ARG A 74 6.59 6.39 20.98
CA ARG A 74 6.31 7.83 20.87
C ARG A 74 6.27 8.28 19.41
N ALA A 75 7.24 7.86 18.59
CA ALA A 75 7.26 8.16 17.16
C ALA A 75 6.06 7.57 16.42
N LYS A 76 5.65 6.32 16.74
CA LYS A 76 4.45 5.68 16.19
C LYS A 76 3.19 6.49 16.52
N ARG A 77 3.00 6.89 17.78
CA ARG A 77 1.87 7.74 18.21
C ARG A 77 1.87 9.10 17.53
N LYS A 78 3.03 9.76 17.46
CA LYS A 78 3.17 11.05 16.74
C LYS A 78 2.80 10.93 15.26
N ARG A 79 3.25 9.87 14.58
CA ARG A 79 2.90 9.59 13.18
C ARG A 79 1.41 9.31 13.02
N ALA A 80 0.81 8.51 13.89
CA ALA A 80 -0.63 8.24 13.87
C ALA A 80 -1.45 9.53 14.01
N ALA A 81 -1.13 10.37 14.99
CA ALA A 81 -1.79 11.66 15.17
C ALA A 81 -1.56 12.63 13.99
N ALA A 82 -0.40 12.57 13.33
CA ALA A 82 -0.16 13.35 12.11
C ALA A 82 -1.04 12.87 10.94
N VAL A 83 -1.13 11.55 10.74
CA VAL A 83 -2.00 10.95 9.73
C VAL A 83 -3.46 11.29 9.99
N GLU A 84 -3.92 11.21 11.23
CA GLU A 84 -5.28 11.58 11.62
C GLU A 84 -5.58 13.04 11.26
N ARG A 85 -4.71 13.99 11.64
CA ARG A 85 -4.85 15.42 11.24
C ARG A 85 -4.82 15.63 9.74
N PHE A 86 -4.03 14.85 9.01
CA PHE A 86 -3.98 14.95 7.55
C PHE A 86 -5.32 14.48 6.94
N LEU A 87 -5.80 13.30 7.35
CA LEU A 87 -7.06 12.74 6.86
C LEU A 87 -8.26 13.61 7.21
N SER A 88 -8.34 14.17 8.42
CA SER A 88 -9.45 15.04 8.83
C SER A 88 -9.55 16.30 7.95
N VAL A 89 -8.41 16.87 7.55
CA VAL A 89 -8.37 18.05 6.67
C VAL A 89 -8.80 17.68 5.24
N LEU A 90 -8.39 16.52 4.74
CA LEU A 90 -8.84 16.04 3.42
C LEU A 90 -10.33 15.71 3.42
N ALA A 91 -10.83 15.08 4.48
CA ALA A 91 -12.24 14.75 4.63
C ALA A 91 -13.11 16.01 4.58
N GLU A 92 -12.70 17.06 5.31
CA GLU A 92 -13.41 18.35 5.28
C GLU A 92 -13.36 19.00 3.90
N ALA A 93 -12.19 19.02 3.26
CA ALA A 93 -12.05 19.61 1.92
C ALA A 93 -12.91 18.92 0.85
N LYS A 94 -13.24 17.64 1.03
CA LYS A 94 -14.10 16.87 0.12
C LYS A 94 -15.59 17.16 0.26
N LYS A 95 -16.04 17.89 1.30
CA LYS A 95 -17.45 18.23 1.54
C LYS A 95 -17.95 19.38 0.66
N VAL A 96 -17.60 19.34 -0.62
CA VAL A 96 -18.02 20.31 -1.64
C VAL A 96 -18.48 19.56 -2.88
N PRO A 97 -19.39 20.12 -3.69
CA PRO A 97 -19.82 19.47 -4.92
C PRO A 97 -18.65 19.29 -5.89
N CYS A 98 -18.76 18.29 -6.76
CA CYS A 98 -17.78 18.05 -7.80
C CYS A 98 -17.62 19.27 -8.71
N SER A 99 -16.39 19.73 -8.96
CA SER A 99 -16.12 20.90 -9.82
C SER A 99 -16.50 20.70 -11.30
N ILE A 100 -16.70 19.45 -11.74
CA ILE A 100 -17.01 19.11 -13.13
C ILE A 100 -18.52 18.89 -13.36
N CYS A 101 -19.17 18.09 -12.51
CA CYS A 101 -20.58 17.74 -12.69
C CYS A 101 -21.53 18.41 -11.69
N SER A 102 -21.00 19.20 -10.74
CA SER A 102 -21.75 19.84 -9.66
C SER A 102 -22.51 18.89 -8.72
N GLY A 103 -22.39 17.57 -8.91
CA GLY A 103 -23.00 16.56 -8.05
C GLY A 103 -22.34 16.48 -6.68
N SER A 104 -23.14 16.24 -5.65
CA SER A 104 -22.69 15.95 -4.29
C SER A 104 -22.70 14.44 -4.06
N PHE A 105 -21.60 13.89 -3.55
CA PHE A 105 -21.43 12.46 -3.32
C PHE A 105 -20.78 12.21 -1.95
N PRO A 106 -20.88 10.98 -1.40
CA PRO A 106 -20.15 10.59 -0.20
C PRO A 106 -18.64 10.82 -0.30
N GLU A 107 -17.96 11.04 0.83
CA GLU A 107 -16.54 11.38 0.91
C GLU A 107 -15.64 10.38 0.14
N GLU A 108 -15.96 9.09 0.21
CA GLU A 108 -15.24 8.02 -0.48
C GLU A 108 -15.31 8.15 -2.00
N CYS A 109 -16.36 8.78 -2.54
CA CYS A 109 -16.54 9.03 -3.96
C CYS A 109 -15.75 10.26 -4.45
N MET A 110 -15.33 11.13 -3.53
CA MET A 110 -14.69 12.41 -3.84
C MET A 110 -13.16 12.27 -3.82
N ASP A 111 -12.54 12.69 -4.92
CA ASP A 111 -11.10 12.72 -5.16
C ASP A 111 -10.59 14.17 -5.20
N LEU A 112 -9.31 14.33 -4.85
CA LEU A 112 -8.55 15.55 -5.09
C LEU A 112 -7.70 15.34 -6.34
N ASP A 113 -8.06 16.04 -7.40
CA ASP A 113 -7.42 15.93 -8.71
C ASP A 113 -6.61 17.18 -9.00
N HIS A 114 -5.39 17.02 -9.53
CA HIS A 114 -4.49 18.15 -9.71
C HIS A 114 -4.98 19.04 -10.87
N ARG A 115 -5.00 20.36 -10.66
CA ARG A 115 -5.33 21.31 -11.72
C ARG A 115 -4.37 21.22 -12.91
N ASP A 116 -3.10 21.02 -12.59
CA ASP A 116 -2.01 20.86 -13.54
C ASP A 116 -1.41 19.44 -13.40
N PRO A 117 -1.62 18.55 -14.38
CA PRO A 117 -1.09 17.19 -14.35
C PRO A 117 0.43 17.10 -14.27
N SER A 118 1.18 18.13 -14.70
CA SER A 118 2.64 18.15 -14.60
C SER A 118 3.13 18.21 -13.14
N GLN A 119 2.31 18.76 -12.25
CA GLN A 119 2.60 18.89 -10.82
C GLN A 119 2.35 17.60 -10.03
N LYS A 120 1.87 16.54 -10.71
CA LYS A 120 1.66 15.20 -10.13
C LYS A 120 2.97 14.52 -9.73
N GLY A 121 4.11 14.93 -10.30
CA GLY A 121 5.44 14.43 -9.94
C GLY A 121 5.79 14.60 -8.46
N ASP A 122 5.26 15.67 -7.82
CA ASP A 122 5.49 15.98 -6.40
C ASP A 122 4.57 15.23 -5.43
N CYS A 123 3.52 14.55 -5.94
CA CYS A 123 2.62 13.71 -5.14
C CYS A 123 2.86 12.19 -5.32
N GLY A 124 3.88 11.83 -6.10
CA GLY A 124 4.22 10.46 -6.50
C GLY A 124 5.01 9.67 -5.48
N ARG A 125 4.37 9.25 -4.38
CA ARG A 125 4.61 7.97 -3.67
C ARG A 125 3.52 7.81 -2.63
N SER A 126 2.65 6.82 -2.82
CA SER A 126 1.61 6.32 -1.91
C SER A 126 1.45 7.14 -0.63
N ASN A 127 0.38 7.95 -0.57
CA ASN A 127 -0.05 8.96 0.41
C ASN A 127 0.46 8.86 1.88
N ARG A 128 0.86 7.67 2.33
CA ARG A 128 1.41 7.37 3.67
C ARG A 128 2.60 8.24 4.09
N SER A 129 3.55 8.54 3.19
CA SER A 129 4.70 9.38 3.57
C SER A 129 4.33 10.87 3.69
N LEU A 130 3.46 11.36 2.80
CA LEU A 130 2.95 12.72 2.83
C LEU A 130 2.09 12.99 4.07
N ALA A 131 1.28 12.01 4.47
CA ALA A 131 0.40 12.09 5.63
C ALA A 131 1.15 12.35 6.96
N TYR A 132 2.46 12.03 7.05
CA TYR A 132 3.27 12.38 8.21
C TYR A 132 3.52 13.88 8.36
N GLY A 133 3.37 14.66 7.28
CA GLY A 133 3.40 16.12 7.34
C GLY A 133 2.15 16.74 7.99
N GLY A 134 1.13 15.93 8.30
CA GLY A 134 -0.07 16.37 9.00
C GLY A 134 -0.84 17.47 8.24
N ARG A 135 -1.49 18.35 9.00
CA ARG A 135 -2.35 19.41 8.48
C ARG A 135 -1.72 20.25 7.36
N GLN A 136 -0.49 20.73 7.53
CA GLN A 136 0.16 21.59 6.54
C GLN A 136 0.42 20.87 5.21
N ALA A 137 0.70 19.56 5.25
CA ALA A 137 0.84 18.79 4.03
C ALA A 137 -0.49 18.61 3.29
N ALA A 138 -1.60 18.46 4.04
CA ALA A 138 -2.94 18.41 3.47
C ALA A 138 -3.32 19.76 2.82
N GLU A 139 -3.09 20.88 3.51
CA GLU A 139 -3.40 22.23 3.00
C GLU A 139 -2.63 22.53 1.70
N ARG A 140 -1.34 22.15 1.63
CA ARG A 140 -0.54 22.28 0.40
C ARG A 140 -1.00 21.39 -0.75
N LEU A 141 -1.58 20.22 -0.44
CA LEU A 141 -2.17 19.35 -1.46
C LEU A 141 -3.45 19.99 -1.99
N ILE A 142 -4.35 20.38 -1.09
CA ILE A 142 -5.64 21.00 -1.41
C ILE A 142 -5.45 22.24 -2.27
N SER A 143 -4.46 23.08 -1.99
CA SER A 143 -4.22 24.31 -2.75
C SER A 143 -3.85 24.09 -4.21
N LYS A 144 -3.47 22.87 -4.62
CA LYS A 144 -3.10 22.51 -5.99
C LYS A 144 -4.15 21.65 -6.70
N THR A 145 -5.21 21.26 -6.00
CA THR A 145 -6.18 20.28 -6.47
C THR A 145 -7.60 20.81 -6.49
N ASP A 146 -8.41 20.32 -7.41
CA ASP A 146 -9.85 20.48 -7.40
C ASP A 146 -10.53 19.22 -6.85
N VAL A 147 -11.72 19.40 -6.25
CA VAL A 147 -12.54 18.30 -5.74
C VAL A 147 -13.43 17.78 -6.86
N VAL A 148 -13.24 16.52 -7.23
CA VAL A 148 -13.96 15.86 -8.33
C VAL A 148 -14.51 14.51 -7.89
N CYS A 149 -15.68 14.12 -8.41
CA CYS A 149 -16.18 12.77 -8.15
C CYS A 149 -15.37 11.73 -8.94
N SER A 150 -15.38 10.48 -8.49
CA SER A 150 -14.58 9.40 -9.08
C SER A 150 -14.92 9.15 -10.55
N ASN A 151 -16.19 9.29 -10.93
CA ASN A 151 -16.60 9.19 -12.34
C ASN A 151 -15.93 10.29 -13.19
N CYS A 152 -16.01 11.55 -12.78
CA CYS A 152 -15.43 12.68 -13.51
C CYS A 152 -13.90 12.63 -13.54
N HIS A 153 -13.26 12.27 -12.43
CA HIS A 153 -11.81 12.09 -12.36
C HIS A 153 -11.30 11.06 -13.38
N ARG A 154 -12.01 9.93 -13.55
CA ARG A 154 -11.64 8.90 -14.52
C ARG A 154 -11.86 9.31 -15.97
N VAL A 155 -12.92 10.08 -16.25
CA VAL A 155 -13.16 10.67 -17.57
C VAL A 155 -12.04 11.64 -17.92
N ARG A 156 -11.71 12.55 -17.01
CA ARG A 156 -10.61 13.52 -17.19
C ARG A 156 -9.26 12.83 -17.40
N THR A 157 -8.92 11.83 -16.57
CA THR A 157 -7.67 11.06 -16.71
C THR A 157 -7.57 10.36 -18.07
N ARG A 158 -8.70 9.88 -18.61
CA ARG A 158 -8.76 9.30 -19.96
C ARG A 158 -8.50 10.36 -21.03
N ASP A 159 -9.17 11.51 -20.92
CA ASP A 159 -9.13 12.58 -21.93
C ASP A 159 -7.76 13.27 -21.97
N GLU A 160 -7.09 13.39 -20.83
CA GLU A 160 -5.70 13.87 -20.73
C GLU A 160 -4.66 12.87 -21.28
N GLY A 161 -5.09 11.68 -21.73
CA GLY A 161 -4.19 10.68 -22.31
C GLY A 161 -3.26 10.00 -21.30
N HIS A 162 -3.43 10.26 -20.00
CA HIS A 162 -2.67 9.60 -18.93
C HIS A 162 -3.08 8.15 -18.69
N TYR A 163 -4.17 7.70 -19.33
CA TYR A 163 -4.49 6.28 -19.45
C TYR A 163 -3.65 5.63 -20.56
N SER A 164 -2.38 5.35 -20.27
CA SER A 164 -1.52 4.56 -21.16
C SER A 164 -2.00 3.12 -21.21
N VAL A 165 -3.05 2.85 -21.99
CA VAL A 165 -3.35 1.50 -22.47
C VAL A 165 -2.26 1.09 -23.44
N GLY A 166 -1.17 0.56 -22.87
CA GLY A 166 -0.10 -0.08 -23.62
C GLY A 166 0.57 0.84 -24.62
N SER A 167 1.20 1.91 -24.13
CA SER A 167 2.31 2.51 -24.88
C SER A 167 3.24 1.36 -25.30
N PRO A 168 3.52 1.15 -26.60
CA PRO A 168 4.48 0.16 -27.00
C PRO A 168 5.81 0.50 -26.32
N ASP A 169 6.41 -0.46 -25.61
CA ASP A 169 7.71 -0.27 -24.96
C ASP A 169 8.69 0.37 -25.96
N PRO A 170 9.20 1.59 -25.70
CA PRO A 170 10.14 2.24 -26.58
C PRO A 170 11.48 1.49 -26.48
N GLY A 171 11.67 0.49 -27.35
CA GLY A 171 12.92 -0.29 -27.41
C GLY A 171 12.77 -1.75 -27.80
N VAL A 172 11.56 -2.32 -27.87
CA VAL A 172 11.39 -3.71 -28.31
C VAL A 172 11.23 -3.75 -29.84
N SER A 173 12.24 -4.26 -30.54
CA SER A 173 12.14 -4.59 -31.96
C SER A 173 10.96 -5.54 -32.19
N ARG A 174 10.00 -5.12 -33.01
CA ARG A 174 8.75 -5.86 -33.24
C ARG A 174 9.02 -7.10 -34.09
N VAL A 175 9.34 -8.22 -33.46
CA VAL A 175 9.25 -9.53 -34.11
C VAL A 175 7.77 -9.85 -34.38
N ASP A 176 7.35 -9.74 -35.64
CA ASP A 176 5.97 -10.02 -36.08
C ASP A 176 5.72 -11.54 -36.17
N SER A 177 5.73 -12.20 -35.01
CA SER A 177 5.46 -13.63 -34.93
C SER A 177 3.96 -13.92 -34.99
N LYS A 178 3.58 -15.09 -35.55
CA LYS A 178 2.20 -15.60 -35.54
C LYS A 178 1.60 -15.61 -34.12
N SER A 179 2.42 -15.90 -33.10
CA SER A 179 2.03 -15.88 -31.68
C SER A 179 1.62 -14.47 -31.21
N MET A 180 2.39 -13.44 -31.57
CA MET A 180 2.05 -12.06 -31.22
C MET A 180 0.78 -11.56 -31.91
N ARG A 181 0.56 -11.92 -33.18
CA ARG A 181 -0.69 -11.62 -33.89
C ARG A 181 -1.90 -12.25 -33.19
N ARG A 182 -1.79 -13.51 -32.75
CA ARG A 182 -2.84 -14.22 -32.00
C ARG A 182 -3.13 -13.54 -30.65
N THR A 183 -2.09 -13.17 -29.91
CA THR A 183 -2.21 -12.46 -28.63
C THR A 183 -2.88 -11.10 -28.80
N ARG A 184 -2.49 -10.31 -29.80
CA ARG A 184 -3.13 -9.01 -30.13
C ARG A 184 -4.60 -9.19 -30.49
N ARG A 185 -4.95 -10.19 -31.31
CA ARG A 185 -6.34 -10.50 -31.67
C ARG A 185 -7.19 -10.84 -30.44
N ARG A 186 -6.66 -11.69 -29.54
CA ARG A 186 -7.34 -12.03 -28.27
C ARG A 186 -7.56 -10.81 -27.38
N ARG A 187 -6.54 -9.95 -27.24
CA ARG A 187 -6.65 -8.70 -26.45
C ARG A 187 -7.70 -7.76 -27.02
N ARG A 188 -7.73 -7.57 -28.34
CA ARG A 188 -8.75 -6.74 -29.02
C ARG A 188 -10.15 -7.29 -28.82
N ALA A 189 -10.36 -8.58 -29.05
CA ALA A 189 -11.65 -9.23 -28.86
C ALA A 189 -12.12 -9.12 -27.39
N ALA A 190 -11.24 -9.37 -26.42
CA ALA A 190 -11.57 -9.20 -25.01
C ALA A 190 -11.90 -7.74 -24.64
N ALA A 191 -11.16 -6.77 -25.20
CA ALA A 191 -11.42 -5.35 -24.98
C ALA A 191 -12.77 -4.90 -25.57
N GLN A 192 -13.14 -5.41 -26.75
CA GLN A 192 -14.43 -5.15 -27.38
C GLN A 192 -15.58 -5.70 -26.52
N LEU A 193 -15.49 -6.96 -26.10
CA LEU A 193 -16.49 -7.58 -25.21
C LEU A 193 -16.66 -6.81 -23.91
N ILE A 194 -15.55 -6.34 -23.31
CA ILE A 194 -15.60 -5.52 -22.10
C ILE A 194 -16.25 -4.16 -22.37
N ALA A 195 -15.95 -3.52 -23.51
CA ALA A 195 -16.54 -2.24 -23.87
C ALA A 195 -18.05 -2.37 -24.10
N GLU A 196 -18.48 -3.43 -24.79
CA GLU A 196 -19.89 -3.77 -25.00
C GLU A 196 -20.59 -4.06 -23.66
N ALA A 197 -20.01 -4.88 -22.80
CA ALA A 197 -20.57 -5.17 -21.49
C ALA A 197 -20.66 -3.93 -20.58
N LYS A 198 -19.80 -2.93 -20.78
CA LYS A 198 -19.84 -1.66 -20.04
C LYS A 198 -20.84 -0.64 -20.61
N SER A 199 -21.54 -0.95 -21.70
CA SER A 199 -22.56 -0.08 -22.28
C SER A 199 -23.88 -0.08 -21.50
N SER A 200 -24.09 -1.06 -20.61
CA SER A 200 -25.26 -1.13 -19.75
C SER A 200 -25.21 -0.11 -18.61
N PRO A 201 -26.36 0.35 -18.09
CA PRO A 201 -26.41 1.27 -16.95
C PRO A 201 -25.88 0.63 -15.66
N CYS A 202 -25.47 1.47 -14.72
CA CYS A 202 -25.07 1.06 -13.38
C CYS A 202 -26.25 0.38 -12.65
N VAL A 203 -26.03 -0.81 -12.08
CA VAL A 203 -27.09 -1.53 -11.36
C VAL A 203 -27.58 -0.82 -10.09
N ASP A 204 -26.75 0.02 -9.47
CA ASP A 204 -27.09 0.69 -8.21
C ASP A 204 -27.82 2.02 -8.41
N CYS A 205 -27.39 2.84 -9.38
CA CYS A 205 -27.92 4.18 -9.58
C CYS A 205 -28.66 4.38 -10.90
N GLY A 206 -28.70 3.36 -11.78
CA GLY A 206 -29.32 3.43 -13.11
C GLY A 206 -28.61 4.34 -14.12
N GLY A 207 -27.60 5.10 -13.70
CA GLY A 207 -26.87 6.02 -14.56
C GLY A 207 -25.99 5.30 -15.59
N SER A 208 -25.94 5.85 -16.80
CA SER A 208 -25.02 5.41 -17.86
C SER A 208 -23.80 6.33 -17.91
N PHE A 209 -22.60 5.77 -17.85
CA PHE A 209 -21.35 6.53 -17.84
C PHE A 209 -20.37 5.98 -18.88
N PRO A 210 -19.35 6.76 -19.30
CA PRO A 210 -18.33 6.26 -20.20
C PRO A 210 -17.64 5.00 -19.65
N PRO A 211 -17.16 4.06 -20.49
CA PRO A 211 -16.57 2.79 -20.03
C PRO A 211 -15.36 2.93 -19.07
N CYS A 212 -14.68 4.08 -19.06
CA CYS A 212 -13.62 4.36 -18.08
C CYS A 212 -14.17 4.58 -16.66
N ALA A 213 -15.39 5.10 -16.53
CA ALA A 213 -16.07 5.36 -15.26
C ALA A 213 -16.96 4.18 -14.80
N MET A 214 -17.01 3.09 -15.57
CA MET A 214 -17.75 1.86 -15.24
C MET A 214 -16.80 0.77 -14.76
N ASP A 215 -17.16 0.04 -13.72
CA ASP A 215 -16.41 -1.06 -13.10
C ASP A 215 -17.25 -2.33 -12.97
N PHE A 216 -16.57 -3.47 -13.03
CA PHE A 216 -17.15 -4.76 -12.68
C PHE A 216 -16.84 -5.05 -11.21
N ASP A 217 -17.87 -5.02 -10.37
CA ASP A 217 -17.77 -5.29 -8.94
C ASP A 217 -18.08 -6.75 -8.64
N HIS A 218 -17.14 -7.44 -8.00
CA HIS A 218 -17.31 -8.83 -7.59
C HIS A 218 -18.15 -8.92 -6.32
N LEU A 219 -19.21 -9.73 -6.35
CA LEU A 219 -20.09 -9.98 -5.20
C LEU A 219 -19.54 -11.03 -4.19
N GLY A 220 -18.39 -11.67 -4.47
CA GLY A 220 -17.82 -12.75 -3.67
C GLY A 220 -16.29 -12.74 -3.56
N GLU A 221 -15.68 -13.91 -3.25
CA GLU A 221 -14.22 -14.01 -3.12
C GLU A 221 -13.49 -13.61 -4.40
N LYS A 222 -12.52 -12.69 -4.22
CA LYS A 222 -11.80 -11.96 -5.25
C LYS A 222 -11.08 -12.89 -6.22
N ARG A 223 -11.72 -13.19 -7.35
CA ARG A 223 -11.06 -13.76 -8.53
C ARG A 223 -10.65 -12.58 -9.41
N VAL A 224 -9.46 -12.67 -9.99
CA VAL A 224 -8.72 -11.65 -10.75
C VAL A 224 -9.60 -10.56 -11.39
N ALA A 225 -9.22 -9.28 -11.24
CA ALA A 225 -9.96 -8.16 -11.84
C ALA A 225 -10.15 -8.36 -13.35
N VAL A 226 -11.36 -8.10 -13.87
CA VAL A 226 -11.71 -8.28 -15.29
C VAL A 226 -10.74 -7.50 -16.21
N SER A 227 -10.26 -6.35 -15.77
CA SER A 227 -9.24 -5.55 -16.47
C SER A 227 -7.87 -6.25 -16.60
N SER A 228 -7.48 -7.07 -15.62
CA SER A 228 -6.25 -7.87 -15.67
C SER A 228 -6.35 -9.02 -16.67
N MET A 229 -7.56 -9.55 -16.92
CA MET A 229 -7.78 -10.68 -17.85
C MET A 229 -7.43 -10.33 -19.30
N VAL A 230 -7.61 -9.06 -19.69
CA VAL A 230 -7.19 -8.55 -21.01
C VAL A 230 -5.67 -8.60 -21.13
N ARG A 231 -4.94 -8.16 -20.10
CA ARG A 231 -3.46 -8.18 -20.10
C ARG A 231 -2.92 -9.60 -20.19
N MET A 232 -3.59 -10.53 -19.51
CA MET A 232 -3.29 -11.96 -19.52
C MET A 232 -3.71 -12.68 -20.81
N SER A 233 -4.34 -11.98 -21.76
CA SER A 233 -4.78 -12.56 -23.04
C SER A 233 -5.71 -13.77 -22.87
N SER A 234 -6.57 -13.70 -21.84
CA SER A 234 -7.61 -14.70 -21.56
C SER A 234 -8.54 -14.87 -22.76
N THR A 235 -9.15 -16.06 -22.88
CA THR A 235 -10.09 -16.30 -23.97
C THR A 235 -11.38 -15.52 -23.76
N PRO A 236 -12.09 -15.13 -24.83
CA PRO A 236 -13.40 -14.48 -24.76
C PRO A 236 -14.40 -15.19 -23.83
N ALA A 237 -14.44 -16.52 -23.89
CA ALA A 237 -15.34 -17.32 -23.05
C ALA A 237 -15.05 -17.14 -21.55
N VAL A 238 -13.77 -17.10 -21.16
CA VAL A 238 -13.38 -16.91 -19.75
C VAL A 238 -13.72 -15.50 -19.28
N VAL A 239 -13.55 -14.49 -20.15
CA VAL A 239 -13.92 -13.10 -19.84
C VAL A 239 -15.43 -12.97 -19.64
N MET A 240 -16.26 -13.55 -20.53
CA MET A 240 -17.72 -13.54 -20.38
C MET A 240 -18.18 -14.28 -19.12
N ALA A 241 -17.58 -15.44 -18.82
CA ALA A 241 -17.90 -16.19 -17.62
C ALA A 241 -17.54 -15.42 -16.34
N GLU A 242 -16.53 -14.55 -16.38
CA GLU A 242 -16.18 -13.69 -15.24
C GLU A 242 -17.10 -12.47 -15.14
N ILE A 243 -17.43 -11.84 -16.28
CA ILE A 243 -18.42 -10.75 -16.34
C ILE A 243 -19.76 -11.20 -15.76
N GLY A 244 -20.22 -12.41 -16.06
CA GLY A 244 -21.46 -12.96 -15.50
C GLY A 244 -21.47 -13.17 -13.98
N LYS A 245 -20.33 -13.04 -13.29
CA LYS A 245 -20.23 -13.07 -11.82
C LYS A 245 -20.09 -11.69 -11.18
N CYS A 246 -20.04 -10.65 -12.00
CA CYS A 246 -19.81 -9.29 -11.56
C CYS A 246 -21.06 -8.45 -11.79
N ASP A 247 -21.29 -7.51 -10.88
CA ASP A 247 -22.23 -6.43 -11.12
C ASP A 247 -21.54 -5.31 -11.89
N LEU A 248 -22.22 -4.75 -12.89
CA LEU A 248 -21.75 -3.54 -13.55
C LEU A 248 -22.20 -2.31 -12.77
N VAL A 249 -21.24 -1.59 -12.19
CA VAL A 249 -21.49 -0.39 -11.38
C VAL A 249 -20.63 0.78 -11.84
N CYS A 250 -21.09 2.01 -11.62
CA CYS A 250 -20.24 3.18 -11.81
C CYS A 250 -19.16 3.27 -10.72
N SER A 251 -18.11 4.05 -10.97
CA SER A 251 -16.97 4.17 -10.06
C SER A 251 -17.36 4.72 -8.69
N ASN A 252 -18.32 5.66 -8.63
CA ASN A 252 -18.86 6.17 -7.38
C ASN A 252 -19.54 5.05 -6.56
N CYS A 253 -20.52 4.36 -7.15
CA CYS A 253 -21.24 3.25 -6.50
C CYS A 253 -20.30 2.13 -6.06
N HIS A 254 -19.30 1.79 -6.88
CA HIS A 254 -18.28 0.81 -6.54
C HIS A 254 -17.47 1.21 -5.27
N ARG A 255 -17.16 2.49 -5.10
CA ARG A 255 -16.47 2.98 -3.89
C ARG A 255 -17.35 2.92 -2.65
N VAL A 256 -18.63 3.27 -2.77
CA VAL A 256 -19.60 3.11 -1.68
C VAL A 256 -19.68 1.63 -1.24
N ARG A 257 -19.81 0.69 -2.20
CA ARG A 257 -19.81 -0.75 -1.90
C ARG A 257 -18.52 -1.19 -1.19
N THR A 258 -17.37 -0.70 -1.65
CA THR A 258 -16.06 -1.01 -1.05
C THR A 258 -15.94 -0.48 0.38
N ALA A 259 -16.41 0.75 0.63
CA ALA A 259 -16.39 1.38 1.96
C ALA A 259 -17.25 0.59 2.95
N ARG A 260 -18.47 0.21 2.54
CA ARG A 260 -19.39 -0.63 3.32
C ARG A 260 -18.77 -1.98 3.69
N ARG A 261 -18.16 -2.67 2.72
CA ARG A 261 -17.49 -3.97 2.95
C ARG A 261 -16.28 -3.86 3.88
N SER A 262 -15.57 -2.73 3.84
CA SER A 262 -14.37 -2.52 4.64
C SER A 262 -14.68 -2.08 6.09
N GLY A 263 -15.96 -1.92 6.45
CA GLY A 263 -16.38 -1.41 7.77
C GLY A 263 -15.98 0.05 8.01
N LEU A 264 -15.70 0.81 6.95
CA LEU A 264 -15.33 2.23 7.02
C LEU A 264 -16.56 3.17 7.01
N ASP A 265 -17.76 2.60 6.98
CA ASP A 265 -19.03 3.33 6.98
C ASP A 265 -19.62 3.38 8.40
N GLN A 266 -19.61 4.57 9.02
CA GLN A 266 -20.37 4.89 10.23
C GLN A 266 -21.53 5.86 9.97
N SER A 267 -22.04 5.96 8.74
CA SER A 267 -23.16 6.85 8.44
C SER A 267 -24.01 6.36 7.28
N VAL A 268 -24.81 5.32 7.53
CA VAL A 268 -26.04 5.07 6.78
C VAL A 268 -27.20 5.05 7.78
N SER A 269 -27.64 6.23 8.18
CA SER A 269 -29.06 6.45 8.46
C SER A 269 -29.68 6.90 7.14
N LEU A 270 -30.48 5.99 6.59
CA LEU A 270 -31.23 6.08 5.35
C LEU A 270 -31.89 7.44 5.16
N VAL A 271 -31.78 7.99 3.95
CA VAL A 271 -32.78 8.93 3.42
C VAL A 271 -34.12 8.21 3.48
N SER A 272 -35.04 8.73 4.29
CA SER A 272 -36.45 8.35 4.30
C SER A 272 -37.27 9.56 4.66
N SER A 273 -37.72 10.26 3.60
CA SER A 273 -38.94 11.10 3.44
C SER A 273 -38.62 12.30 2.56
#